data_AF-A0A1A8HLN4-F1
#
_entry.id   AF-A0A1A8HLN4-F1
#
_cell.length_a   1.000
_cell.length_b   1.000
_cell.length_c   1.000
_cell.angle_alpha   90.00
_cell.angle_beta   90.00
_cell.angle_gamma   90.00
#
_symmetry.space_group_name_H-M   'P 1'
#
loop_
_entity.id
_entity.type
_entity.pdbx_description
1 polymer ?
#
loop_
_entity_poly.entity_id
_entity_poly.type
_entity_poly.pdbx_seq_one_letter_code
_entity_poly.pdbx_strand_id
1 'polypeptide(L)'
;MGLLRLIMPPKLQLLALLAFAVAMFFLENQIQKLEESREKLERAIARHEVREVEQRHTHDGLRERESAAVQSDGEDDLVIIYNRVPKTASTSFTNIAYDLCGRNHYHVLHINTTKNNPVMSIQDQVRFVKNVTEWRDMKPAFYHGHVSFLDFTKFGVMRKPVYINMIRDPIERLVSYYYFLRFGDDYRPGLRRRKQGDKKTFDECVSAGGSDCAPEKLWLQIPFFCGHYSECW
;
A
#
# COMPACT_ATOMS: atom_id res chain seq x y z
N MET A 1 58.18 30.77 47.73
CA MET A 1 57.44 31.15 46.50
C MET A 1 55.98 31.40 46.91
N GLY A 2 55.57 32.58 47.35
CA GLY A 2 55.56 33.81 46.55
C GLY A 2 54.27 33.95 45.71
N LEU A 3 53.09 33.53 46.20
CA LEU A 3 51.82 33.91 45.57
C LEU A 3 51.50 35.36 45.98
N LEU A 4 51.73 36.31 45.07
CA LEU A 4 51.26 37.70 45.19
C LEU A 4 49.73 37.69 45.33
N ARG A 5 49.23 37.92 46.54
CA ARG A 5 47.85 38.38 46.75
C ARG A 5 47.77 39.83 46.27
N LEU A 6 47.37 40.01 45.02
CA LEU A 6 46.92 41.31 44.51
C LEU A 6 45.66 41.70 45.28
N ILE A 7 45.84 42.48 46.34
CA ILE A 7 44.74 43.10 47.08
C ILE A 7 44.18 44.20 46.17
N MET A 8 43.07 43.90 45.50
CA MET A 8 42.39 44.87 44.66
C MET A 8 41.92 46.07 45.50
N PRO A 9 42.10 47.31 45.02
CA PRO A 9 41.62 48.50 45.71
C PRO A 9 40.10 48.40 46.00
N PRO A 10 39.61 48.89 47.15
CA PRO A 10 38.20 48.75 47.54
C PRO A 10 37.21 49.34 46.53
N LYS A 11 37.64 50.35 45.74
CA LYS A 11 36.85 50.91 44.62
C LYS A 11 36.65 49.92 43.46
N LEU A 12 37.65 49.09 43.16
CA LEU A 12 37.56 48.03 42.12
C LEU A 12 36.70 46.85 42.59
N GLN A 13 36.75 46.52 43.89
CA GLN A 13 35.85 45.52 44.48
C GLN A 13 34.39 45.96 44.43
N LEU A 14 34.10 47.23 44.71
CA LEU A 14 32.74 47.79 44.62
C LEU A 14 32.21 47.78 43.17
N LEU A 15 33.06 48.12 42.19
CA LEU A 15 32.72 48.04 40.77
C LEU A 15 32.44 46.60 40.32
N ALA A 16 33.23 45.63 40.78
CA ALA A 16 33.00 44.22 40.47
C ALA A 16 31.67 43.70 41.06
N LEU A 17 31.33 44.09 42.28
CA LEU A 17 30.04 43.76 42.91
C LEU A 17 28.86 44.37 42.18
N LEU A 18 28.96 45.64 41.76
CA LEU A 18 27.93 46.30 40.96
C LEU A 18 27.76 45.62 39.59
N ALA A 19 28.87 45.31 38.90
CA ALA A 19 28.82 44.61 37.62
C ALA A 19 28.20 43.21 37.76
N PHE A 20 28.53 42.49 38.84
CA PHE A 20 27.93 41.19 39.13
C PHE A 20 26.43 41.30 39.42
N ALA A 21 25.99 42.30 40.20
CA ALA A 21 24.58 42.54 40.48
C ALA A 21 23.78 42.86 39.20
N VAL A 22 24.34 43.69 38.30
CA VAL A 22 23.72 44.00 37.00
C VAL A 22 23.66 42.75 36.12
N ALA A 23 24.71 41.93 36.09
CA ALA A 23 24.73 40.68 35.34
C ALA A 23 23.70 39.68 35.87
N MET A 24 23.57 39.54 37.19
CA MET A 24 22.55 38.70 37.83
C MET A 24 21.14 39.17 37.46
N PHE A 25 20.86 40.47 37.56
CA PHE A 25 19.56 41.02 37.18
C PHE A 25 19.23 40.80 35.69
N PHE A 26 20.25 40.91 34.82
CA PHE A 26 20.08 40.60 33.40
C PHE A 26 19.79 39.11 33.17
N LEU A 27 20.48 38.21 33.88
CA LEU A 27 20.26 36.76 33.79
C LEU A 27 18.85 36.39 34.29
N GLU A 28 18.41 36.94 35.41
CA GLU A 28 17.05 36.73 35.94
C GLU A 28 15.99 37.18 34.93
N ASN A 29 16.17 38.34 34.31
CA ASN A 29 15.27 38.84 33.27
C ASN A 29 15.26 37.94 32.01
N GLN A 30 16.42 37.38 31.61
CA GLN A 30 16.49 36.43 30.51
C GLN A 30 15.81 35.10 30.85
N ILE A 31 15.98 34.60 32.07
CA ILE A 31 15.33 33.38 32.55
C ILE A 31 13.81 33.57 32.55
N GLN A 32 13.32 34.69 33.06
CA GLN A 32 11.89 34.99 33.10
C GLN A 32 11.27 35.08 31.69
N LYS A 33 11.97 35.72 30.73
CA LYS A 33 11.55 35.71 29.33
C LYS A 33 11.54 34.30 28.72
N LEU A 34 12.52 33.47 29.07
CA LEU A 34 12.60 32.10 28.59
C LEU A 34 11.43 31.26 29.11
N GLU A 35 11.10 31.39 30.40
CA GLU A 35 9.97 30.71 31.03
C GLU A 35 8.63 31.11 30.41
N GLU A 36 8.40 32.41 30.18
CA GLU A 36 7.20 32.89 29.47
C GLU A 36 7.10 32.34 28.03
N SER A 37 8.23 32.25 27.33
CA SER A 37 8.27 31.71 25.97
C SER A 37 7.97 30.21 25.94
N ARG A 38 8.48 29.48 26.93
CA ARG A 38 8.22 28.05 27.10
C ARG A 38 6.74 27.78 27.39
N GLU A 39 6.13 28.56 28.27
CA GLU A 39 4.71 28.40 28.60
C GLU A 39 3.80 28.70 27.40
N LYS A 40 4.16 29.69 26.57
CA LYS A 40 3.46 29.96 25.29
C LYS A 40 3.59 28.79 24.31
N LEU A 41 4.77 28.18 24.24
CA LEU A 41 5.02 27.03 23.36
C LEU A 41 4.24 25.79 23.84
N GLU A 42 4.23 25.50 25.13
CA GLU A 42 3.48 24.38 25.71
C GLU A 42 1.97 24.53 25.47
N ARG A 43 1.41 25.74 25.62
CA ARG A 43 0.00 26.01 25.28
C ARG A 43 -0.28 25.85 23.78
N ALA A 44 0.66 26.19 22.91
CA ALA A 44 0.50 26.02 21.46
C ALA A 44 0.52 24.54 21.06
N ILE A 45 1.41 23.75 21.65
CA ILE A 45 1.49 22.30 21.45
C ILE A 45 0.21 21.62 21.96
N ALA A 46 -0.24 21.93 23.17
CA ALA A 46 -1.46 21.36 23.73
C ALA A 46 -2.70 21.65 22.85
N ARG A 47 -2.80 22.87 22.29
CA ARG A 47 -3.87 23.21 21.33
C ARG A 47 -3.77 22.43 20.02
N HIS A 48 -2.55 22.13 19.55
CA HIS A 48 -2.33 21.36 18.34
C HIS A 48 -2.64 19.87 18.55
N GLU A 49 -2.25 19.31 19.70
CA GLU A 49 -2.58 17.93 20.08
C GLU A 49 -4.10 17.74 20.23
N VAL A 50 -4.80 18.67 20.89
CA VAL A 50 -6.26 18.63 21.00
C VAL A 50 -6.92 18.70 19.62
N ARG A 51 -6.42 19.55 18.71
CA ARG A 51 -6.91 19.59 17.32
C ARG A 51 -6.66 18.30 16.55
N GLU A 52 -5.50 17.67 16.69
CA GLU A 52 -5.23 16.37 16.07
C GLU A 52 -6.14 15.27 16.61
N VAL A 53 -6.33 15.23 17.93
CA VAL A 53 -7.20 14.24 18.60
C VAL A 53 -8.66 14.44 18.19
N GLU A 54 -9.12 15.68 18.10
CA GLU A 54 -10.48 16.01 17.65
C GLU A 54 -10.68 15.71 16.15
N GLN A 55 -9.65 15.92 15.31
CA GLN A 55 -9.66 15.48 13.92
C GLN A 55 -9.67 13.96 13.76
N ARG A 56 -8.93 13.23 14.60
CA ARG A 56 -8.97 11.75 14.62
C ARG A 56 -10.33 11.23 15.08
N HIS A 57 -10.92 11.81 16.13
CA HIS A 57 -12.25 11.42 16.61
C HIS A 57 -13.37 11.77 15.63
N THR A 58 -13.29 12.89 14.92
CA THR A 58 -14.26 13.21 13.86
C THR A 58 -14.10 12.30 12.65
N HIS A 59 -12.87 11.93 12.27
CA HIS A 59 -12.63 10.96 11.20
C HIS A 59 -13.10 9.54 11.57
N ASP A 60 -12.82 9.07 12.79
CA ASP A 60 -13.29 7.76 13.27
C ASP A 60 -14.81 7.75 13.50
N GLY A 61 -15.40 8.84 14.00
CA GLY A 61 -16.86 8.96 14.13
C GLY A 61 -17.59 9.03 12.79
N LEU A 62 -16.99 9.64 11.76
CA LEU A 62 -17.49 9.58 10.38
C LEU A 62 -17.35 8.17 9.79
N ARG A 63 -16.24 7.47 10.04
CA ARG A 63 -16.04 6.08 9.60
C ARG A 63 -16.98 5.11 10.32
N GLU A 64 -17.24 5.27 11.60
CA GLU A 64 -18.20 4.44 12.35
C GLU A 64 -19.64 4.70 11.90
N ARG A 65 -19.99 5.96 11.59
CA ARG A 65 -21.33 6.32 11.10
C ARG A 65 -21.55 5.91 9.63
N GLU A 66 -20.52 5.95 8.79
CA GLU A 66 -20.51 5.32 7.47
C GLU A 66 -20.58 3.80 7.57
N SER A 67 -19.83 3.18 8.50
CA SER A 67 -19.85 1.74 8.72
C SER A 67 -21.22 1.25 9.22
N ALA A 68 -21.85 1.97 10.15
CA ALA A 68 -23.16 1.62 10.69
C ALA A 68 -24.32 1.87 9.69
N ALA A 69 -24.19 2.87 8.80
CA ALA A 69 -25.16 3.09 7.72
C ALA A 69 -25.00 2.10 6.54
N VAL A 70 -23.79 1.56 6.34
CA VAL A 70 -23.49 0.52 5.33
C VAL A 70 -23.87 -0.88 5.82
N GLN A 71 -23.88 -1.13 7.12
CA GLN A 71 -24.05 -2.46 7.71
C GLN A 71 -25.44 -3.11 7.56
N SER A 72 -26.49 -2.41 7.13
CA SER A 72 -27.81 -3.04 6.94
C SER A 72 -28.30 -3.13 5.49
N ASP A 73 -27.56 -2.57 4.51
CA ASP A 73 -27.95 -2.55 3.07
C ASP A 73 -26.72 -2.61 2.13
N GLY A 74 -25.51 -2.79 2.67
CA GLY A 74 -24.24 -2.70 1.94
C GLY A 74 -23.42 -3.99 1.90
N GLU A 75 -23.69 -4.98 2.75
CA GLU A 75 -22.98 -6.25 2.75
C GLU A 75 -23.36 -7.10 1.53
N ASP A 76 -24.66 -7.12 1.18
CA ASP A 76 -25.23 -7.81 0.01
C ASP A 76 -24.79 -7.22 -1.35
N ASP A 77 -24.20 -6.01 -1.36
CA ASP A 77 -23.74 -5.36 -2.59
C ASP A 77 -22.19 -5.29 -2.69
N LEU A 78 -21.49 -5.95 -1.77
CA LEU A 78 -20.02 -5.96 -1.74
C LEU A 78 -19.46 -6.76 -2.92
N VAL A 79 -18.53 -6.14 -3.65
CA VAL A 79 -17.76 -6.82 -4.69
C VAL A 79 -16.27 -6.68 -4.43
N ILE A 80 -15.58 -7.81 -4.40
CA ILE A 80 -14.13 -7.90 -4.35
C ILE A 80 -13.60 -8.30 -5.74
N ILE A 81 -12.60 -7.57 -6.23
CA ILE A 81 -11.83 -7.93 -7.43
C ILE A 81 -10.41 -8.32 -7.00
N TYR A 82 -10.09 -9.59 -7.18
CA TYR A 82 -8.74 -10.12 -7.08
C TYR A 82 -8.11 -10.28 -8.47
N ASN A 83 -7.48 -9.21 -8.97
CA ASN A 83 -6.85 -9.16 -10.28
C ASN A 83 -5.47 -9.86 -10.28
N ARG A 84 -5.51 -11.17 -10.00
CA ARG A 84 -4.39 -12.02 -9.60
C ARG A 84 -3.19 -12.01 -10.56
N VAL A 85 -2.02 -11.72 -10.01
CA VAL A 85 -0.73 -11.89 -10.70
C VAL A 85 -0.39 -13.38 -10.85
N PRO A 86 0.18 -13.82 -12.00
CA PRO A 86 0.65 -15.19 -12.16
C PRO A 86 1.81 -15.55 -11.23
N LYS A 87 1.79 -16.79 -10.70
CA LYS A 87 2.87 -17.40 -9.90
C LYS A 87 3.15 -16.74 -8.54
N THR A 88 2.12 -16.17 -7.92
CA THR A 88 2.16 -15.53 -6.59
C THR A 88 1.28 -16.26 -5.55
N ALA A 89 1.19 -17.60 -5.64
CA ALA A 89 0.28 -18.44 -4.83
C ALA A 89 -1.22 -18.12 -5.01
N SER A 90 -1.58 -17.47 -6.12
CA SER A 90 -2.96 -17.06 -6.39
C SER A 90 -3.96 -18.20 -6.48
N THR A 91 -3.54 -19.42 -6.88
CA THR A 91 -4.43 -20.59 -6.89
C THR A 91 -4.83 -21.01 -5.48
N SER A 92 -3.88 -21.04 -4.55
CA SER A 92 -4.15 -21.39 -3.15
C SER A 92 -5.13 -20.41 -2.52
N PHE A 93 -4.91 -19.11 -2.69
CA PHE A 93 -5.79 -18.07 -2.14
C PHE A 93 -7.19 -18.09 -2.76
N THR A 94 -7.30 -18.25 -4.09
CA THR A 94 -8.60 -18.37 -4.76
C THR A 94 -9.38 -19.61 -4.32
N ASN A 95 -8.72 -20.73 -4.04
CA ASN A 95 -9.41 -21.94 -3.58
C ASN A 95 -10.05 -21.74 -2.20
N ILE A 96 -9.43 -20.95 -1.31
CA ILE A 96 -10.06 -20.56 -0.03
C ILE A 96 -11.38 -19.82 -0.29
N ALA A 97 -11.42 -18.93 -1.29
CA ALA A 97 -12.67 -18.25 -1.65
C ALA A 97 -13.74 -19.24 -2.15
N TYR A 98 -13.36 -20.20 -3.00
CA TYR A 98 -14.29 -21.25 -3.46
C TYR A 98 -14.79 -22.15 -2.32
N ASP A 99 -13.93 -22.51 -1.36
CA ASP A 99 -14.31 -23.39 -0.25
C ASP A 99 -15.25 -22.70 0.74
N LEU A 100 -15.14 -21.38 0.90
CA LEU A 100 -15.91 -20.60 1.86
C LEU A 100 -17.17 -19.96 1.29
N CYS A 101 -17.29 -19.83 -0.04
CA CYS A 101 -18.38 -19.08 -0.66
C CYS A 101 -19.78 -19.62 -0.34
N GLY A 102 -19.93 -20.94 -0.27
CA GLY A 102 -21.21 -21.57 0.08
C GLY A 102 -21.64 -21.35 1.53
N ARG A 103 -20.68 -21.28 2.47
CA ARG A 103 -20.96 -21.04 3.90
C ARG A 103 -21.20 -19.57 4.22
N ASN A 104 -20.51 -18.69 3.50
CA ASN A 104 -20.53 -17.26 3.73
C ASN A 104 -21.46 -16.52 2.76
N HIS A 105 -22.26 -17.27 1.97
CA HIS A 105 -23.29 -16.74 1.07
C HIS A 105 -22.79 -15.66 0.09
N TYR A 106 -21.69 -15.91 -0.61
CA TYR A 106 -21.21 -15.06 -1.71
C TYR A 106 -20.85 -15.88 -2.95
N HIS A 107 -20.64 -15.21 -4.08
CA HIS A 107 -20.33 -15.85 -5.36
C HIS A 107 -18.85 -15.70 -5.73
N VAL A 108 -18.26 -16.70 -6.38
CA VAL A 108 -16.87 -16.65 -6.88
C VAL A 108 -16.87 -16.81 -8.40
N LEU A 109 -16.34 -15.80 -9.10
CA LEU A 109 -16.37 -15.75 -10.56
C LEU A 109 -14.95 -15.62 -11.13
N HIS A 110 -14.60 -16.48 -12.08
CA HIS A 110 -13.33 -16.39 -12.80
C HIS A 110 -13.47 -15.55 -14.06
N ILE A 111 -12.65 -14.50 -14.18
CA ILE A 111 -12.56 -13.65 -15.37
C ILE A 111 -11.55 -14.29 -16.33
N ASN A 112 -12.05 -14.72 -17.48
CA ASN A 112 -11.21 -15.25 -18.54
C ASN A 112 -11.09 -14.23 -19.69
N THR A 113 -9.86 -13.99 -20.16
CA THR A 113 -9.58 -13.12 -21.29
C THR A 113 -8.96 -13.91 -22.44
N THR A 114 -9.24 -13.49 -23.68
CA THR A 114 -8.69 -14.14 -24.87
C THR A 114 -7.16 -14.17 -24.80
N LYS A 115 -6.58 -15.36 -24.95
CA LYS A 115 -5.12 -15.61 -24.84
C LYS A 115 -4.49 -15.16 -23.51
N ASN A 116 -5.28 -15.03 -22.43
CA ASN A 116 -4.85 -14.47 -21.16
C ASN A 116 -4.23 -13.07 -21.30
N ASN A 117 -4.75 -12.24 -22.22
CA ASN A 117 -4.33 -10.85 -22.34
C ASN A 117 -4.77 -10.08 -21.08
N PRO A 118 -3.84 -9.46 -20.32
CA PRO A 118 -4.18 -8.69 -19.12
C PRO A 118 -4.89 -7.37 -19.43
N VAL A 119 -4.81 -6.87 -20.67
CA VAL A 119 -5.43 -5.62 -21.09
C VAL A 119 -6.72 -5.90 -21.86
N MET A 120 -7.84 -5.42 -21.30
CA MET A 120 -9.14 -5.44 -21.97
C MET A 120 -9.28 -4.30 -22.99
N SER A 121 -10.02 -4.55 -24.07
CA SER A 121 -10.45 -3.49 -24.98
C SER A 121 -11.38 -2.50 -24.24
N ILE A 122 -11.49 -1.25 -24.71
CA ILE A 122 -12.38 -0.27 -24.07
C ILE A 122 -13.84 -0.76 -24.02
N GLN A 123 -14.29 -1.48 -25.06
CA GLN A 123 -15.63 -2.05 -25.11
C GLN A 123 -15.82 -3.15 -24.06
N ASP A 124 -14.81 -4.00 -23.87
CA ASP A 124 -14.84 -5.04 -22.84
C ASP A 124 -14.71 -4.46 -21.44
N GLN A 125 -13.97 -3.36 -21.25
CA GLN A 125 -13.91 -2.64 -19.98
C GLN A 125 -15.29 -2.12 -19.59
N VAL A 126 -16.00 -1.45 -20.51
CA VAL A 126 -17.38 -0.97 -20.27
C VAL A 126 -18.31 -2.13 -19.92
N ARG A 127 -18.25 -3.24 -20.69
CA ARG A 127 -19.06 -4.43 -20.42
C ARG A 127 -18.74 -5.05 -19.06
N PHE A 128 -17.46 -5.17 -18.72
CA PHE A 128 -17.02 -5.75 -17.46
C PHE A 128 -17.47 -4.89 -16.28
N VAL A 129 -17.29 -3.58 -16.36
CA VAL A 129 -17.75 -2.64 -15.33
C VAL A 129 -19.27 -2.77 -15.14
N LYS A 130 -20.03 -2.73 -16.23
CA LYS A 130 -21.49 -2.90 -16.20
C LYS A 130 -21.91 -4.20 -15.52
N ASN A 131 -21.28 -5.33 -15.88
CA ASN A 131 -21.57 -6.63 -15.29
C ASN A 131 -21.27 -6.63 -13.78
N VAL A 132 -20.11 -6.11 -13.36
CA VAL A 132 -19.73 -6.05 -11.95
C VAL A 132 -20.68 -5.17 -11.14
N THR A 133 -21.15 -4.05 -11.71
CA THR A 133 -21.99 -3.10 -10.97
C THR A 133 -23.48 -3.46 -10.99
N GLU A 134 -24.00 -4.02 -12.07
CA GLU A 134 -25.45 -4.19 -12.27
C GLU A 134 -25.94 -5.63 -12.05
N TRP A 135 -25.05 -6.63 -12.01
CA TRP A 135 -25.45 -8.02 -11.82
C TRP A 135 -25.76 -8.32 -10.35
N ARG A 136 -26.95 -7.93 -9.91
CA ARG A 136 -27.41 -8.05 -8.52
C ARG A 136 -27.43 -9.48 -8.00
N ASP A 137 -27.87 -10.43 -8.82
CA ASP A 137 -27.98 -11.84 -8.43
C ASP A 137 -26.63 -12.52 -8.11
N MET A 138 -25.51 -11.88 -8.45
CA MET A 138 -24.17 -12.39 -8.15
C MET A 138 -23.53 -11.74 -6.93
N LYS A 139 -24.20 -10.77 -6.28
CA LYS A 139 -23.63 -10.06 -5.14
C LYS A 139 -24.13 -10.68 -3.82
N PRO A 140 -23.26 -10.78 -2.79
CA PRO A 140 -21.85 -10.39 -2.76
C PRO A 140 -20.96 -11.24 -3.67
N ALA A 141 -19.94 -10.65 -4.28
CA ALA A 141 -19.14 -11.31 -5.31
C ALA A 141 -17.62 -11.20 -5.09
N PHE A 142 -16.91 -12.28 -5.41
CA PHE A 142 -15.45 -12.34 -5.51
C PHE A 142 -15.06 -12.67 -6.95
N TYR A 143 -14.68 -11.65 -7.71
CA TYR A 143 -14.15 -11.82 -9.06
C TYR A 143 -12.64 -12.02 -9.01
N HIS A 144 -12.12 -12.99 -9.77
CA HIS A 144 -10.67 -13.18 -9.88
C HIS A 144 -10.24 -13.49 -11.31
N GLY A 145 -9.07 -13.01 -11.72
CA GLY A 145 -8.54 -13.31 -13.05
C GLY A 145 -7.26 -12.56 -13.37
N HIS A 146 -6.61 -12.96 -14.47
CA HIS A 146 -5.37 -12.35 -14.95
C HIS A 146 -5.66 -11.09 -15.77
N VAL A 147 -6.08 -10.03 -15.10
CA VAL A 147 -6.43 -8.74 -15.70
C VAL A 147 -5.65 -7.65 -14.97
N SER A 148 -5.18 -6.63 -15.68
CA SER A 148 -4.58 -5.46 -15.04
C SER A 148 -5.63 -4.63 -14.29
N PHE A 149 -5.17 -3.78 -13.38
CA PHE A 149 -6.03 -2.85 -12.67
C PHE A 149 -6.92 -2.06 -13.64
N LEU A 150 -8.23 -2.07 -13.38
CA LEU A 150 -9.21 -1.29 -14.10
C LEU A 150 -9.80 -0.24 -13.16
N ASP A 151 -9.67 1.02 -13.55
CA ASP A 151 -10.22 2.13 -12.79
C ASP A 151 -11.71 2.30 -13.07
N PHE A 152 -12.54 1.81 -12.16
CA PHE A 152 -14.00 1.90 -12.23
C PHE A 152 -14.51 3.35 -12.15
N THR A 153 -13.73 4.30 -11.61
CA THR A 153 -14.17 5.69 -11.45
C THR A 153 -14.39 6.39 -12.79
N LYS A 154 -13.63 6.00 -13.82
CA LYS A 154 -13.76 6.53 -15.18
C LYS A 154 -15.08 6.20 -15.87
N PHE A 155 -15.82 5.25 -15.32
CA PHE A 155 -17.09 4.78 -15.88
C PHE A 155 -18.31 5.31 -15.10
N GLY A 156 -18.12 6.24 -14.17
CA GLY A 156 -19.21 6.89 -13.46
C GLY A 156 -20.00 5.97 -12.51
N VAL A 157 -19.35 4.94 -11.96
CA VAL A 157 -20.02 3.99 -11.05
C VAL A 157 -20.24 4.60 -9.67
N MET A 158 -21.39 4.30 -9.06
CA MET A 158 -21.74 4.80 -7.72
C MET A 158 -20.96 4.10 -6.61
N ARG A 159 -20.81 2.77 -6.71
CA ARG A 159 -20.08 1.92 -5.75
C ARG A 159 -18.90 1.26 -6.44
N LYS A 160 -17.71 1.46 -5.88
CA LYS A 160 -16.46 0.88 -6.41
C LYS A 160 -16.25 -0.51 -5.80
N PRO A 161 -15.76 -1.49 -6.58
CA PRO A 161 -15.34 -2.75 -6.01
C PRO A 161 -14.09 -2.56 -5.13
N VAL A 162 -13.93 -3.45 -4.17
CA VAL A 162 -12.72 -3.55 -3.35
C VAL A 162 -11.67 -4.33 -4.12
N TYR A 163 -10.51 -3.72 -4.36
CA TYR A 163 -9.38 -4.40 -4.99
C TYR A 163 -8.47 -5.02 -3.93
N ILE A 164 -8.08 -6.27 -4.16
CA ILE A 164 -7.02 -6.94 -3.39
C ILE A 164 -6.05 -7.61 -4.36
N ASN A 165 -4.81 -7.83 -3.93
CA ASN A 165 -3.83 -8.56 -4.73
C ASN A 165 -2.75 -9.21 -3.86
N MET A 166 -1.97 -10.11 -4.46
CA MET A 166 -0.77 -10.70 -3.88
C MET A 166 0.34 -10.72 -4.91
N ILE A 167 1.47 -10.11 -4.53
CA ILE A 167 2.69 -10.04 -5.32
C ILE A 167 3.78 -10.94 -4.71
N ARG A 168 4.86 -11.14 -5.45
CA ARG A 168 6.03 -11.91 -5.00
C ARG A 168 7.31 -11.17 -5.40
N ASP A 169 8.44 -11.54 -4.79
CA ASP A 169 9.75 -11.16 -5.32
C ASP A 169 9.81 -11.33 -6.85
N PRO A 170 10.21 -10.28 -7.61
CA PRO A 170 10.16 -10.30 -9.07
C PRO A 170 10.96 -11.44 -9.71
N ILE A 171 12.14 -11.76 -9.16
CA ILE A 171 13.03 -12.79 -9.69
C ILE A 171 12.46 -14.16 -9.39
N GLU A 172 12.09 -14.43 -8.14
CA GLU A 172 11.50 -15.72 -7.76
C GLU A 172 10.21 -16.02 -8.53
N ARG A 173 9.38 -15.00 -8.77
CA ARG A 173 8.17 -15.13 -9.59
C ARG A 173 8.52 -15.51 -11.02
N LEU A 174 9.53 -14.86 -11.62
CA LEU A 174 10.00 -15.18 -12.96
C LEU A 174 10.58 -16.60 -13.04
N VAL A 175 11.41 -17.00 -12.08
CA VAL A 175 11.95 -18.36 -11.98
C VAL A 175 10.82 -19.40 -11.85
N SER A 176 9.83 -19.13 -10.99
CA SER A 176 8.64 -19.98 -10.86
C SER A 176 7.86 -20.10 -12.17
N TYR A 177 7.73 -19.01 -12.92
CA TYR A 177 7.07 -19.02 -14.23
C TYR A 177 7.89 -19.76 -15.29
N TYR A 178 9.21 -19.60 -15.29
CA TYR A 178 10.13 -20.25 -16.21
C TYR A 178 10.03 -21.77 -16.15
N TYR A 179 10.10 -22.33 -14.94
CA TYR A 179 9.99 -23.77 -14.73
C TYR A 179 8.56 -24.29 -14.87
N PHE A 180 7.57 -23.48 -14.53
CA PHE A 180 6.17 -23.82 -14.80
C PHE A 180 5.90 -24.09 -16.28
N LEU A 181 6.48 -23.31 -17.20
CA LEU A 181 6.31 -23.54 -18.64
C LEU A 181 6.96 -24.83 -19.15
N ARG A 182 7.92 -25.39 -18.40
CA ARG A 182 8.72 -26.59 -18.75
C ARG A 182 8.18 -27.86 -18.11
N PHE A 183 7.79 -27.76 -16.84
CA PHE A 183 7.44 -28.92 -16.01
C PHE A 183 5.97 -28.94 -15.57
N GLY A 184 5.24 -27.83 -15.73
CA GLY A 184 3.84 -27.74 -15.33
C GLY A 184 3.64 -27.44 -13.86
N ASP A 185 2.50 -27.91 -13.34
CA ASP A 185 2.09 -27.83 -11.95
C ASP A 185 1.48 -29.17 -11.54
N ASP A 186 1.36 -29.37 -10.24
CA ASP A 186 0.71 -30.53 -9.61
C ASP A 186 -0.82 -30.38 -9.50
N TYR A 187 -1.34 -29.16 -9.66
CA TYR A 187 -2.78 -28.89 -9.63
C TYR A 187 -3.51 -29.50 -10.84
N ARG A 188 -2.91 -29.45 -12.03
CA ARG A 188 -3.45 -30.00 -13.29
C ARG A 188 -2.33 -30.70 -14.08
N PRO A 189 -1.87 -31.88 -13.64
CA PRO A 189 -0.67 -32.53 -14.17
C PRO A 189 -0.83 -33.03 -15.62
N GLY A 190 -2.05 -33.30 -16.06
CA GLY A 190 -2.32 -33.77 -17.43
C GLY A 190 -2.16 -32.71 -18.53
N LEU A 191 -1.96 -31.44 -18.18
CA LEU A 191 -1.85 -30.36 -19.16
C LEU A 191 -0.41 -30.17 -19.63
N ARG A 192 -0.17 -30.46 -20.92
CA ARG A 192 1.10 -30.15 -21.58
C ARG A 192 1.29 -28.64 -21.68
N ARG A 193 2.43 -28.16 -21.19
CA ARG A 193 2.80 -26.75 -21.21
C ARG A 193 3.54 -26.39 -22.49
N ARG A 194 3.51 -25.10 -22.84
CA ARG A 194 4.04 -24.58 -24.11
C ARG A 194 5.51 -24.93 -24.36
N LYS A 195 6.33 -25.03 -23.31
CA LYS A 195 7.77 -25.32 -23.41
C LYS A 195 8.13 -26.66 -22.76
N GLN A 196 7.19 -27.58 -22.66
CA GLN A 196 7.45 -28.89 -22.08
C GLN A 196 8.49 -29.66 -22.90
N GLY A 197 9.49 -30.22 -22.23
CA GLY A 197 10.61 -30.94 -22.83
C GLY A 197 11.90 -30.10 -22.97
N ASP A 198 11.83 -28.79 -22.78
CA ASP A 198 13.01 -27.96 -22.61
C ASP A 198 13.62 -28.21 -21.21
N LYS A 199 14.84 -28.75 -21.20
CA LYS A 199 15.59 -29.13 -19.98
C LYS A 199 16.56 -28.05 -19.51
N LYS A 200 16.70 -26.95 -20.24
CA LYS A 200 17.61 -25.87 -19.91
C LYS A 200 17.25 -25.27 -18.55
N THR A 201 18.25 -25.04 -17.70
CA THR A 201 18.03 -24.40 -16.39
C THR A 201 17.86 -22.89 -16.55
N PHE A 202 17.32 -22.25 -15.52
CA PHE A 202 17.19 -20.79 -15.50
C PHE A 202 18.55 -20.11 -15.59
N ASP A 203 19.55 -20.58 -14.83
CA ASP A 203 20.92 -20.05 -14.84
C ASP A 203 21.57 -20.18 -16.21
N GLU A 204 21.47 -21.35 -16.84
CA GLU A 204 21.93 -21.56 -18.22
C GLU A 204 21.21 -20.64 -19.22
N CYS A 205 19.92 -20.37 -18.99
CA CYS A 205 19.18 -19.43 -19.82
C CYS A 205 19.78 -18.03 -19.70
N VAL A 206 20.04 -17.56 -18.47
CA VAL A 206 20.59 -16.23 -18.20
C VAL A 206 21.99 -16.10 -18.79
N SER A 207 22.89 -17.06 -18.55
CA SER A 207 24.25 -17.05 -19.09
C SER A 207 24.30 -17.03 -20.62
N ALA A 208 23.29 -17.59 -21.29
CA ALA A 208 23.19 -17.62 -22.74
C ALA A 208 22.35 -16.49 -23.34
N GLY A 209 21.87 -15.52 -22.54
CA GLY A 209 21.02 -14.44 -23.02
C GLY A 209 19.66 -14.90 -23.58
N GLY A 210 19.04 -15.92 -22.96
CA GLY A 210 17.78 -16.49 -23.42
C GLY A 210 16.57 -15.56 -23.23
N SER A 211 15.59 -15.64 -24.13
CA SER A 211 14.43 -14.73 -24.15
C SER A 211 13.40 -14.96 -23.03
N ASP A 212 13.34 -16.15 -22.42
CA ASP A 212 12.40 -16.45 -21.33
C ASP A 212 12.88 -15.91 -19.97
N CYS A 213 14.17 -15.63 -19.83
CA CYS A 213 14.84 -15.19 -18.61
C CYS A 213 15.42 -13.78 -18.74
N ALA A 214 15.11 -13.09 -19.85
CA ALA A 214 15.56 -11.73 -20.11
C ALA A 214 14.94 -10.71 -19.12
N PRO A 215 15.64 -9.60 -18.79
CA PRO A 215 15.18 -8.63 -17.81
C PRO A 215 13.78 -8.05 -18.08
N GLU A 216 13.38 -7.94 -19.35
CA GLU A 216 12.07 -7.43 -19.75
C GLU A 216 10.93 -8.34 -19.24
N LYS A 217 11.21 -9.62 -18.94
CA LYS A 217 10.23 -10.55 -18.36
C LYS A 217 9.95 -10.30 -16.87
N LEU A 218 10.75 -9.47 -16.21
CA LEU A 218 10.47 -9.00 -14.85
C LEU A 218 9.36 -7.94 -14.84
N TRP A 219 9.19 -7.19 -15.94
CA TRP A 219 8.17 -6.16 -16.10
C TRP A 219 6.77 -6.77 -16.29
N LEU A 220 6.18 -7.22 -15.19
CA LEU A 220 4.83 -7.79 -15.17
C LEU A 220 3.99 -7.22 -14.02
N GLN A 221 4.55 -7.22 -12.81
CA GLN A 221 3.79 -6.82 -11.62
C GLN A 221 3.43 -5.34 -11.67
N ILE A 222 4.33 -4.48 -12.16
CA ILE A 222 4.07 -3.05 -12.32
C ILE A 222 2.87 -2.79 -13.25
N PRO A 223 2.83 -3.31 -14.50
CA PRO A 223 1.67 -3.16 -15.38
C PRO A 223 0.34 -3.64 -14.79
N PHE A 224 0.36 -4.69 -13.94
CA PHE A 224 -0.84 -5.22 -13.28
C PHE A 224 -1.49 -4.22 -12.32
N PHE A 225 -0.71 -3.29 -11.74
CA PHE A 225 -1.21 -2.23 -10.86
C PHE A 225 -1.33 -0.88 -11.58
N CYS A 226 -0.44 -0.60 -12.54
CA CYS A 226 -0.50 0.59 -13.38
C CYS A 226 -1.80 0.63 -14.20
N GLY A 227 -2.23 -0.52 -14.72
CA GLY A 227 -3.55 -0.70 -15.31
C GLY A 227 -3.55 -0.77 -16.84
N HIS A 228 -4.55 -0.13 -17.44
CA HIS A 228 -4.86 -0.23 -18.88
C HIS A 228 -4.31 0.93 -19.71
N TYR A 229 -3.34 1.70 -19.20
CA TYR A 229 -2.73 2.82 -19.91
C TYR A 229 -1.59 2.38 -20.81
N SER A 230 -1.32 3.14 -21.88
CA SER A 230 -0.24 2.85 -22.84
C SER A 230 1.13 2.83 -22.19
N GLU A 231 1.38 3.72 -21.24
CA GLU A 231 2.68 3.92 -20.59
C GLU A 231 3.03 2.77 -19.63
N CYS A 232 2.06 1.90 -19.31
CA CYS A 232 2.26 0.78 -18.41
C CYS A 232 2.99 -0.41 -19.06
N TRP A 233 3.02 -0.51 -20.40
CA TRP A 233 3.36 -1.73 -21.15
C TRP A 233 4.55 -1.58 -22.09
#